data_AF-A0A2Z6CQG8-F1
#
_entry.id   AF-A0A2Z6CQG8-F1
#
_cell.length_a   1.000
_cell.length_b   1.000
_cell.length_c   1.000
_cell.angle_alpha   90.00
_cell.angle_beta   90.00
_cell.angle_gamma   90.00
#
_symmetry.space_group_name_H-M   'P 1'
#
loop_
_entity.id
_entity.type
_entity.pdbx_description
1 polymer ?
#
loop_
_entity_poly.entity_id
_entity_poly.type
_entity_poly.pdbx_seq_one_letter_code
_entity_poly.pdbx_strand_id
1 'polypeptide(L)'
;MSGANVLSKRIYSGLPKLLAHCWREALAEAIGTFILVFAGTGAVMVNSISQNALTHLGISCVFGAVVAALIYALGHLSGAHFNPAVTLAFWTSGFLPKRRLLPYILAQLGGAIAASVLLENSCINIFWYDEGLFFFTLEK
;
A
#
# COMPACT_ATOMS: atom_id res chain seq x y z
N MET A 1 -34.61 31.94 13.62
CA MET A 1 -33.22 31.82 13.09
C MET A 1 -32.41 30.73 13.83
N SER A 2 -32.96 29.53 14.09
CA SER A 2 -32.41 28.61 15.11
C SER A 2 -31.94 27.22 14.61
N GLY A 3 -32.52 26.69 13.52
CA GLY A 3 -32.21 25.32 13.06
C GLY A 3 -30.83 25.15 12.39
N ALA A 4 -30.40 26.12 11.57
CA ALA A 4 -29.14 26.05 10.83
C ALA A 4 -27.89 26.11 11.75
N ASN A 5 -27.96 26.89 12.84
CA ASN A 5 -26.86 27.05 13.80
C ASN A 5 -26.65 25.82 14.69
N VAL A 6 -27.72 25.05 14.97
CA VAL A 6 -27.63 23.81 15.75
C VAL A 6 -27.09 22.66 14.91
N LEU A 7 -27.51 22.56 13.65
CA LEU A 7 -26.97 21.58 12.70
C LEU A 7 -25.50 21.84 12.38
N SER A 8 -25.10 23.10 12.16
CA SER A 8 -23.70 23.42 11.91
C SER A 8 -22.82 23.07 13.12
N LYS A 9 -23.24 23.44 14.35
CA LYS A 9 -22.47 23.12 15.57
C LYS A 9 -22.28 21.62 15.80
N ARG A 10 -23.29 20.78 15.52
CA ARG A 10 -23.15 19.31 15.60
C ARG A 10 -22.23 18.73 14.53
N ILE A 11 -22.25 19.30 13.32
CA ILE A 11 -21.35 18.91 12.23
C ILE A 11 -19.90 19.29 12.58
N TYR A 12 -19.66 20.52 13.05
CA TYR A 12 -18.33 20.99 13.43
C TYR A 12 -17.77 20.29 14.67
N SER A 13 -18.61 19.87 15.62
CA SER A 13 -18.15 19.12 16.81
C SER A 13 -17.79 17.66 16.52
N GLY A 14 -18.40 17.03 15.51
CA GLY A 14 -18.11 15.64 15.10
C GLY A 14 -16.99 15.51 14.06
N LEU A 15 -16.74 16.58 13.29
CA LEU A 15 -15.72 16.64 12.24
C LEU A 15 -14.30 16.27 12.71
N PRO A 16 -13.76 16.80 13.84
CA PRO A 16 -12.40 16.47 14.26
C PRO A 16 -12.24 15.00 14.68
N LYS A 17 -13.27 14.35 15.25
CA LYS A 17 -13.22 12.93 15.60
C LYS A 17 -13.32 12.01 14.38
N LEU A 18 -14.12 12.38 13.38
CA LEU A 18 -14.20 11.66 12.10
C LEU A 18 -12.90 11.77 11.30
N LEU A 19 -12.28 12.95 11.27
CA LEU A 19 -10.96 13.17 10.65
C LEU A 19 -9.85 12.44 11.43
N ALA A 20 -9.92 12.42 12.77
CA ALA A 20 -8.99 11.71 13.64
C ALA A 20 -9.01 10.17 13.48
N HIS A 21 -10.12 9.58 13.03
CA HIS A 21 -10.13 8.16 12.67
C HIS A 21 -9.64 7.94 11.22
N CYS A 22 -9.99 8.86 10.32
CA CYS A 22 -9.67 8.76 8.90
C CYS A 22 -8.16 8.75 8.60
N TRP A 23 -7.33 9.46 9.38
CA TRP A 23 -5.87 9.45 9.16
C TRP A 23 -5.22 8.13 9.60
N ARG A 24 -5.72 7.49 10.67
CA ARG A 24 -5.22 6.18 11.12
C ARG A 24 -5.53 5.10 10.09
N GLU A 25 -6.75 5.13 9.57
CA GLU A 25 -7.20 4.26 8.48
C GLU A 25 -6.37 4.50 7.20
N ALA A 26 -6.21 5.75 6.78
CA ALA A 26 -5.42 6.10 5.61
C ALA A 26 -3.94 5.69 5.77
N LEU A 27 -3.34 5.86 6.96
CA LEU A 27 -1.98 5.41 7.20
C LEU A 27 -1.85 3.89 7.12
N ALA A 28 -2.81 3.14 7.66
CA ALA A 28 -2.85 1.68 7.53
C ALA A 28 -2.97 1.26 6.06
N GLU A 29 -3.80 1.95 5.27
CA GLU A 29 -3.91 1.71 3.82
C GLU A 29 -2.61 2.01 3.07
N ALA A 30 -1.93 3.13 3.39
CA ALA A 30 -0.65 3.46 2.78
C ALA A 30 0.43 2.41 3.10
N ILE A 31 0.55 2.00 4.37
CA ILE A 31 1.54 1.01 4.81
C ILE A 31 1.21 -0.37 4.19
N GLY A 32 -0.05 -0.76 4.19
CA GLY A 32 -0.46 -2.03 3.60
C GLY A 32 -0.21 -2.08 2.09
N THR A 33 -0.56 -1.03 1.35
CA THR A 33 -0.25 -0.95 -0.09
C THR A 33 1.25 -0.90 -0.35
N PHE A 34 2.02 -0.18 0.48
CA PHE A 34 3.48 -0.18 0.39
C PHE A 34 4.05 -1.59 0.51
N ILE A 35 3.69 -2.33 1.56
CA ILE A 35 4.20 -3.69 1.81
C ILE A 35 3.76 -4.63 0.67
N LEU A 36 2.51 -4.52 0.23
CA LEU A 36 1.96 -5.33 -0.86
C LEU A 36 2.75 -5.14 -2.16
N VAL A 37 2.94 -3.89 -2.57
CA VAL A 37 3.68 -3.56 -3.80
C VAL A 37 5.15 -3.94 -3.65
N PHE A 38 5.78 -3.61 -2.52
CA PHE A 38 7.19 -3.89 -2.27
C PHE A 38 7.50 -5.39 -2.30
N ALA A 39 6.75 -6.21 -1.54
CA ALA A 39 6.99 -7.64 -1.49
C ALA A 39 6.58 -8.35 -2.78
N GLY A 40 5.43 -7.97 -3.35
CA GLY A 40 4.91 -8.60 -4.57
C GLY A 40 5.77 -8.33 -5.80
N THR A 41 6.06 -7.06 -6.09
CA THR A 41 6.92 -6.70 -7.24
C THR A 41 8.39 -7.00 -6.96
N GLY A 42 8.84 -6.97 -5.70
CA GLY A 42 10.15 -7.46 -5.30
C GLY A 42 10.34 -8.96 -5.59
N ALA A 43 9.32 -9.79 -5.38
CA ALA A 43 9.38 -11.20 -5.76
C ALA A 43 9.52 -11.40 -7.28
N VAL A 44 8.89 -10.55 -8.09
CA VAL A 44 9.06 -10.56 -9.56
C VAL A 44 10.51 -10.20 -9.92
N MET A 45 11.06 -9.15 -9.31
CA MET A 45 12.45 -8.73 -9.51
C MET A 45 13.44 -9.84 -9.13
N VAL A 46 13.29 -10.46 -7.95
CA VAL A 46 14.13 -11.59 -7.52
C VAL A 46 14.01 -12.76 -8.48
N ASN A 47 12.80 -13.07 -8.96
CA ASN A 47 12.61 -14.15 -9.94
C ASN A 47 13.37 -13.87 -11.25
N SER A 48 13.45 -12.62 -11.70
CA SER A 48 14.23 -12.23 -12.88
C SER A 48 15.74 -12.37 -12.66
N ILE A 49 16.25 -12.02 -11.48
CA ILE A 49 17.69 -12.12 -11.16
C ILE A 49 18.11 -13.58 -10.91
N SER A 50 17.24 -14.38 -10.28
CA SER A 50 17.51 -15.78 -9.91
C SER A 50 17.16 -16.79 -11.02
N GLN A 51 17.21 -16.38 -12.30
CA GLN A 51 16.96 -17.26 -13.46
C GLN A 51 15.64 -18.07 -13.34
N ASN A 52 14.55 -17.41 -12.96
CA ASN A 52 13.21 -17.99 -12.85
C ASN A 52 13.02 -19.05 -11.74
N ALA A 53 13.86 -19.06 -10.69
CA ALA A 53 13.75 -20.02 -9.59
C ALA A 53 12.40 -20.00 -8.83
N LEU A 54 11.75 -18.83 -8.71
CA LEU A 54 10.46 -18.70 -8.01
C LEU A 54 9.28 -19.16 -8.85
N THR A 55 9.37 -19.01 -10.19
CA THR A 55 8.28 -19.23 -11.15
C THR A 55 7.04 -18.35 -10.89
N HIS A 56 6.05 -18.40 -11.78
CA HIS A 56 4.78 -17.69 -11.58
C HIS A 56 4.01 -18.16 -10.35
N LEU A 57 4.15 -19.44 -9.99
CA LEU A 57 3.45 -20.05 -8.87
C LEU A 57 3.98 -19.49 -7.53
N GLY A 58 5.32 -19.39 -7.39
CA GLY A 58 5.95 -18.80 -6.21
C GLY A 58 5.60 -17.31 -6.06
N ILE A 59 5.63 -16.54 -7.15
CA ILE A 59 5.23 -15.13 -7.13
C ILE A 59 3.76 -14.98 -6.67
N SER A 60 2.86 -15.82 -7.18
CA SER A 60 1.45 -15.79 -6.78
C SER A 60 1.26 -16.14 -5.31
N CYS A 61 2.02 -17.12 -4.79
CA CYS A 61 2.04 -17.45 -3.37
C CYS A 61 2.53 -16.30 -2.50
N VAL A 62 3.56 -15.54 -2.93
CA VAL A 62 4.03 -14.36 -2.20
C VAL A 62 2.94 -13.30 -2.11
N PHE A 63 2.30 -12.95 -3.23
CA PHE A 63 1.18 -12.00 -3.21
C PHE A 63 0.06 -12.45 -2.27
N GLY A 64 -0.37 -13.71 -2.37
CA GLY A 64 -1.42 -14.26 -1.51
C GLY A 64 -1.06 -14.24 -0.03
N ALA A 65 0.15 -14.67 0.32
CA ALA A 65 0.63 -14.70 1.70
C ALA A 65 0.74 -13.29 2.30
N VAL A 66 1.25 -12.33 1.52
CA VAL A 66 1.38 -10.93 1.95
C VAL A 66 0.00 -10.31 2.18
N VAL A 67 -0.94 -10.49 1.24
CA VAL A 67 -2.32 -10.00 1.41
C VAL A 67 -2.97 -10.60 2.65
N ALA A 68 -2.84 -11.92 2.86
CA ALA A 68 -3.39 -12.59 4.04
C ALA A 68 -2.80 -12.03 5.35
N ALA A 69 -1.48 -11.85 5.40
CA ALA A 69 -0.80 -11.27 6.56
C ALA A 69 -1.26 -9.83 6.83
N LEU A 70 -1.39 -9.01 5.79
CA LEU A 70 -1.84 -7.62 5.91
C LEU A 70 -3.30 -7.52 6.36
N ILE A 71 -4.18 -8.39 5.86
CA ILE A 71 -5.58 -8.45 6.33
C ILE A 71 -5.61 -8.79 7.82
N TYR A 72 -4.82 -9.76 8.27
CA TYR A 72 -4.78 -10.12 9.69
C TYR A 72 -4.21 -8.98 10.56
N ALA A 73 -3.15 -8.31 10.10
CA ALA A 73 -2.48 -7.27 10.84
C ALA A 73 -3.22 -5.92 10.85
N LEU A 74 -3.81 -5.51 9.73
CA LEU A 74 -4.34 -4.16 9.52
C LEU A 74 -5.84 -4.13 9.20
N GLY A 75 -6.49 -5.28 8.99
CA GLY A 75 -7.91 -5.36 8.65
C GLY A 75 -8.82 -4.71 9.70
N HIS A 76 -8.47 -4.85 10.99
CA HIS A 76 -9.23 -4.23 12.09
C HIS A 76 -9.10 -2.69 12.15
N LEU A 77 -8.11 -2.11 11.47
CA LEU A 77 -7.88 -0.66 11.41
C LEU A 77 -8.64 -0.02 10.26
N SER A 78 -8.41 -0.46 9.02
CA SER A 78 -8.93 0.22 7.81
C SER A 78 -9.95 -0.56 6.99
N GLY A 79 -10.16 -1.85 7.29
CA GLY A 79 -10.88 -2.77 6.41
C GLY A 79 -9.99 -3.42 5.33
N ALA A 80 -8.68 -3.11 5.32
CA ALA A 80 -7.67 -3.74 4.47
C ALA A 80 -8.01 -3.73 2.97
N HIS A 81 -8.29 -2.56 2.40
CA HIS A 81 -8.58 -2.48 0.96
C HIS A 81 -7.30 -2.59 0.14
N PHE A 82 -6.27 -1.84 0.53
CA PHE A 82 -4.94 -1.73 -0.09
C PHE A 82 -4.94 -1.47 -1.60
N ASN A 83 -6.09 -1.11 -2.16
CA ASN A 83 -6.37 -1.06 -3.58
C ASN A 83 -7.49 -0.04 -3.87
N PRO A 84 -7.26 0.91 -4.78
CA PRO A 84 -8.27 1.88 -5.18
C PRO A 84 -9.54 1.25 -5.76
N ALA A 85 -9.41 0.16 -6.53
CA ALA A 85 -10.55 -0.54 -7.12
C ALA A 85 -11.43 -1.22 -6.06
N VAL A 86 -10.81 -1.84 -5.05
CA VAL A 86 -11.52 -2.43 -3.90
C VAL A 86 -12.21 -1.33 -3.10
N THR A 87 -11.53 -0.21 -2.87
CA THR A 87 -12.11 0.94 -2.17
C THR A 87 -13.32 1.51 -2.90
N LEU A 88 -13.26 1.61 -4.23
CA LEU A 88 -14.39 2.01 -5.07
C LEU A 88 -15.53 1.00 -4.98
N ALA A 89 -15.25 -0.31 -5.04
CA ALA A 89 -16.26 -1.36 -4.92
C ALA A 89 -17.01 -1.31 -3.57
N PHE A 90 -16.29 -1.04 -2.47
CA PHE A 90 -16.88 -0.87 -1.15
C PHE A 90 -17.71 0.42 -1.06
N TRP A 91 -17.29 1.49 -1.72
CA TRP A 91 -18.07 2.72 -1.81
C TRP A 91 -19.35 2.54 -2.61
N THR A 92 -19.30 1.91 -3.78
CA THR A 92 -20.50 1.65 -4.61
C THR A 92 -21.47 0.69 -3.94
N SER A 93 -20.96 -0.23 -3.13
CA SER A 93 -21.77 -1.18 -2.35
C SER A 93 -22.33 -0.59 -1.05
N GLY A 94 -22.03 0.68 -0.73
CA GLY A 94 -22.54 1.37 0.45
C GLY A 94 -21.82 1.04 1.77
N PHE A 95 -20.73 0.26 1.73
CA PHE A 95 -19.95 -0.12 2.91
C PHE A 95 -18.91 0.95 3.32
N LEU A 96 -18.54 1.86 2.42
CA LEU A 96 -17.59 2.95 2.71
C LEU A 96 -18.24 4.33 2.56
N PRO A 97 -18.15 5.23 3.57
CA PRO A 97 -18.65 6.59 3.43
C PRO A 97 -17.79 7.41 2.46
N LYS A 98 -18.45 8.18 1.58
CA LYS A 98 -17.80 8.99 0.51
C LYS A 98 -16.65 9.89 1.00
N ARG A 99 -16.69 10.35 2.26
CA ARG A 99 -15.63 11.20 2.87
C ARG A 99 -14.29 10.47 3.04
N ARG A 100 -14.29 9.14 3.13
CA ARG A 100 -13.07 8.32 3.29
C ARG A 100 -12.47 7.87 1.96
N LEU A 101 -13.24 7.95 0.87
CA LEU A 101 -12.83 7.49 -0.45
C LEU A 101 -11.53 8.13 -0.94
N LEU A 102 -11.48 9.47 -0.96
CA LEU A 102 -10.32 10.23 -1.41
C LEU A 102 -9.07 9.98 -0.54
N PRO A 103 -9.14 10.07 0.81
CA PRO A 103 -8.02 9.74 1.67
C PRO A 103 -7.44 8.33 1.44
N TYR A 104 -8.30 7.33 1.26
CA TYR A 104 -7.86 5.95 1.00
C TYR A 104 -7.11 5.85 -0.33
N ILE A 105 -7.68 6.39 -1.41
CA ILE A 105 -7.06 6.31 -2.74
C ILE A 105 -5.71 7.03 -2.74
N LEU A 106 -5.63 8.23 -2.16
CA LEU A 106 -4.37 8.98 -2.09
C LEU A 106 -3.31 8.25 -1.24
N ALA A 107 -3.72 7.66 -0.13
CA ALA A 107 -2.83 6.86 0.71
C ALA A 107 -2.28 5.63 -0.02
N GLN A 108 -3.16 4.89 -0.71
CA GLN A 108 -2.78 3.70 -1.48
C GLN A 108 -1.82 4.05 -2.62
N LEU A 109 -2.12 5.12 -3.37
CA LEU A 109 -1.23 5.60 -4.44
C LEU A 109 0.12 6.05 -3.89
N GLY A 110 0.12 6.81 -2.79
CA GLY A 110 1.35 7.24 -2.13
C GLY A 110 2.20 6.06 -1.64
N GLY A 111 1.58 5.07 -1.02
CA GLY A 111 2.24 3.84 -0.58
C GLY A 111 2.82 3.04 -1.75
N ALA A 112 2.06 2.88 -2.84
CA ALA A 112 2.51 2.19 -4.04
C ALA A 112 3.72 2.88 -4.69
N ILE A 113 3.66 4.21 -4.85
CA ILE A 113 4.77 4.99 -5.43
C ILE A 113 6.02 4.88 -4.55
N ALA A 114 5.88 5.03 -3.23
CA ALA A 114 6.99 4.92 -2.30
C ALA A 114 7.65 3.53 -2.35
N ALA A 115 6.85 2.46 -2.46
CA ALA A 115 7.36 1.11 -2.62
C ALA A 115 8.14 0.91 -3.93
N SER A 116 7.58 1.38 -5.05
CA SER A 116 8.24 1.29 -6.35
C SER A 116 9.57 2.04 -6.38
N VAL A 117 9.60 3.27 -5.86
CA VAL A 117 10.84 4.07 -5.78
C VAL A 117 11.89 3.38 -4.91
N LEU A 118 11.49 2.80 -3.78
CA LEU A 118 12.44 2.11 -2.90
C LEU A 118 13.00 0.84 -3.55
N LEU A 119 12.15 0.08 -4.25
CA LEU A 119 12.58 -1.10 -5.00
C LEU A 119 13.53 -0.76 -6.14
N GLU A 120 13.22 0.29 -6.91
CA GLU A 120 14.07 0.76 -8.00
C GLU A 120 15.48 1.10 -7.49
N ASN A 121 15.56 1.90 -6.41
CA ASN A 121 16.84 2.22 -5.77
C ASN A 121 17.57 0.97 -5.26
N SER A 122 16.85 -0.02 -4.72
CA SER A 122 17.44 -1.26 -4.23
C SER A 122 18.00 -2.11 -5.38
N CYS A 123 17.28 -2.21 -6.49
CA CYS A 123 17.69 -2.96 -7.67
C CYS A 123 18.91 -2.33 -8.34
N ILE A 124 18.93 -1.00 -8.45
CA ILE A 124 20.08 -0.25 -8.99
C ILE A 124 21.33 -0.56 -8.16
N ASN A 125 21.24 -0.49 -6.83
CA ASN A 125 22.39 -0.81 -5.97
C ASN A 125 22.88 -2.25 -6.17
N ILE A 126 21.99 -3.24 -6.28
CA ILE A 126 22.37 -4.63 -6.52
C ILE A 126 23.12 -4.79 -7.86
N PHE A 127 22.63 -4.15 -8.92
CA PHE A 127 23.28 -4.21 -10.25
C PHE A 127 24.67 -3.56 -10.23
N TRP A 128 24.82 -2.41 -9.56
CA TRP A 128 26.13 -1.76 -9.37
C TRP A 128 27.08 -2.58 -8.50
N TYR A 129 26.59 -3.28 -7.48
CA TYR A 129 27.40 -4.19 -6.69
C TYR A 129 27.89 -5.37 -7.53
N ASP A 130 27.04 -5.95 -8.37
CA ASP A 130 27.42 -7.08 -9.23
C ASP A 130 28.46 -6.66 -10.28
N GLU A 131 28.24 -5.56 -11.00
CA GLU A 131 29.20 -5.00 -11.97
C GLU A 131 30.51 -4.53 -11.31
N GLY A 132 30.44 -3.92 -10.13
CA GLY A 132 31.62 -3.49 -9.37
C GLY A 132 32.44 -4.67 -8.84
N LEU A 133 31.80 -5.76 -8.41
CA LEU A 133 32.46 -7.00 -8.00
C LEU A 133 33.01 -7.76 -9.21
N PHE A 134 32.34 -7.68 -10.36
CA PHE A 134 32.82 -8.23 -11.64
C PHE A 134 34.09 -7.49 -12.08
N PHE A 135 34.10 -6.15 -12.01
CA PHE A 135 35.30 -5.36 -12.27
C PHE A 135 36.47 -5.74 -11.33
N PHE A 136 36.20 -5.95 -10.03
CA PHE A 136 37.22 -6.34 -9.05
C PHE A 136 37.71 -7.80 -9.18
N THR A 137 36.91 -8.66 -9.80
CA THR A 137 37.26 -10.08 -10.05
C THR A 137 38.10 -10.25 -11.33
N LEU A 138 37.97 -9.34 -12.29
CA LEU A 138 38.67 -9.39 -13.58
C LEU A 138 40.08 -8.74 -13.53
N GLU A 139 40.44 -8.10 -12.42
CA GLU A 139 41.77 -7.47 -12.19
C GLU A 139 42.75 -8.35 -11.38
N LYS A 140 42.44 -9.61 -11.11
CA LYS A 140 43.34 -10.58 -10.45
C LYS A 140 43.66 -11.76 -11.35
#